data_AF-W6ZSA8-F1
#
_entry.id   AF-W6ZSA8-F1
#
_cell.length_a   1.000
_cell.length_b   1.000
_cell.length_c   1.000
_cell.angle_alpha   90.00
_cell.angle_beta   90.00
_cell.angle_gamma   90.00
#
_symmetry.space_group_name_H-M   'P 1'
#
loop_
_entity.id
_entity.type
_entity.pdbx_description
1 polymer ?
#
loop_
_entity_poly.entity_id
_entity_poly.type
_entity_poly.pdbx_seq_one_letter_code
_entity_poly.pdbx_strand_id
1 'polypeptide(L)'
;MATSKPLNSLTVGDKANSALATTISSKEIGNRRERGKEKHGSTFVSEGLARDHYKPITTYEGIHRYDPDFEWEPAEEKRIVRKIDMRICSWVCLMFFALQLDRGNISQALSDNMLGDLGLNTNEFNNGQTIFYICFLFAELPSQLISKKLGPDNWIPIQIILWSLVGSLQAFLSGKKSFYACRGILGMLEGGFIPDSILHMSYFYTGLELPGRMSVWGAVPFATNIVAAFLAFGILRLRGHNGMEGWRYLFAIEGLITGCIGIASWFYLPASPTQTATKFWNPFRGEKGWFSEREEKIMVNRILRDDPSKGDMHNRQGLSIGMLWECVKDYHMLPIYLIGISWFIPSQPSNAYITLQLRSLGFTTFETNLLTRSSWTWVSECTNQRFLVALVSQVWCLPLLIALEVLPANVSHWSRWVLCTLLVGSPFIHPIFMAITSRNAGTVRTRTVASALYNMTFQASTIISQNVYRQHDKPLYRRANKILIAICVYNLLLFVGAKRYYVVVNRRRARVWDGMTKEEKETYLQTTTDRGNRRLEFQFAH
;
A
#
# COMPACT_ATOMS: atom_id res chain seq x y z
N MET A 1 -24.08 78.08 55.27
CA MET A 1 -25.47 77.76 54.85
C MET A 1 -25.43 76.45 54.09
N ALA A 2 -26.19 75.45 54.56
CA ALA A 2 -26.86 74.33 53.85
C ALA A 2 -26.35 73.94 52.43
N THR A 3 -26.18 72.68 51.97
CA THR A 3 -26.78 71.37 52.34
C THR A 3 -26.21 70.25 51.43
N SER A 4 -26.04 69.04 52.01
CA SER A 4 -26.22 67.66 51.49
C SER A 4 -26.00 67.22 49.99
N LYS A 5 -24.98 66.35 49.80
CA LYS A 5 -24.90 64.99 49.14
C LYS A 5 -26.18 64.34 48.50
N PRO A 6 -26.07 63.24 47.67
CA PRO A 6 -24.94 62.72 46.84
C PRO A 6 -25.26 61.89 45.54
N LEU A 7 -24.18 61.34 44.92
CA LEU A 7 -24.06 60.10 44.07
C LEU A 7 -24.69 60.16 42.63
N ASN A 8 -24.12 59.64 41.53
CA ASN A 8 -23.12 58.58 41.37
C ASN A 8 -22.53 58.52 39.94
N SER A 9 -21.38 57.85 39.83
CA SER A 9 -20.51 57.59 38.67
C SER A 9 -21.11 56.76 37.53
N LEU A 10 -20.78 57.12 36.28
CA LEU A 10 -20.77 56.20 35.14
C LEU A 10 -19.35 56.13 34.56
N THR A 11 -18.71 54.99 34.80
CA THR A 11 -17.34 54.64 34.45
C THR A 11 -17.20 54.18 32.99
N VAL A 12 -15.99 54.40 32.48
CA VAL A 12 -15.41 54.16 31.15
C VAL A 12 -15.40 52.68 30.68
N GLY A 13 -16.34 51.84 31.16
CA GLY A 13 -16.35 50.38 30.94
C GLY A 13 -17.01 49.88 29.64
N ASP A 14 -17.89 50.65 28.99
CA ASP A 14 -18.80 50.07 27.98
C ASP A 14 -18.32 50.14 26.52
N LYS A 15 -17.36 51.00 26.19
CA LYS A 15 -16.87 51.10 24.79
C LYS A 15 -15.78 50.08 24.44
N ALA A 16 -15.02 49.58 25.42
CA ALA A 16 -14.01 48.54 25.19
C ALA A 16 -14.63 47.14 25.01
N ASN A 17 -15.76 46.87 25.69
CA ASN A 17 -16.43 45.58 25.61
C ASN A 17 -17.18 45.35 24.29
N SER A 18 -17.69 46.39 23.62
CA SER A 18 -18.34 46.20 22.30
C SER A 18 -17.33 45.92 21.18
N ALA A 19 -16.14 46.55 21.22
CA ALA A 19 -15.08 46.28 20.24
C ALA A 19 -14.44 44.90 20.44
N LEU A 20 -14.28 44.46 21.70
CA LEU A 20 -13.82 43.10 22.01
C LEU A 20 -14.85 42.04 21.61
N ALA A 21 -16.14 42.27 21.90
CA ALA A 21 -17.22 41.35 21.53
C ALA A 21 -17.40 41.21 20.01
N THR A 22 -17.21 42.30 19.25
CA THR A 22 -17.29 42.26 17.78
C THR A 22 -16.06 41.58 17.15
N THR A 23 -14.90 41.66 17.80
CA THR A 23 -13.66 40.99 17.34
C THR A 23 -13.63 39.50 17.72
N ILE A 24 -14.22 39.13 18.86
CA ILE A 24 -14.40 37.73 19.27
C ILE A 24 -15.46 37.04 18.41
N SER A 25 -16.57 37.72 18.12
CA SER A 25 -17.63 37.20 17.24
C SER A 25 -17.14 37.01 15.80
N SER A 26 -16.33 37.93 15.25
CA SER A 26 -15.77 37.78 13.90
C SER A 26 -14.66 36.73 13.80
N LYS A 27 -13.87 36.51 14.86
CA LYS A 27 -12.94 35.37 14.96
C LYS A 27 -13.67 34.02 15.13
N GLU A 28 -14.75 33.98 15.90
CA GLU A 28 -15.58 32.77 16.05
C GLU A 28 -16.34 32.46 14.75
N ILE A 29 -16.87 33.47 14.06
CA ILE A 29 -17.54 33.32 12.74
C ILE A 29 -16.52 32.97 11.65
N GLY A 30 -15.30 33.51 11.71
CA GLY A 30 -14.17 33.12 10.84
C GLY A 30 -13.75 31.66 11.05
N ASN A 31 -13.62 31.22 12.31
CA ASN A 31 -13.36 29.83 12.66
C ASN A 31 -14.54 28.90 12.33
N ARG A 32 -15.79 29.38 12.35
CA ARG A 32 -16.97 28.60 11.93
C ARG A 32 -17.07 28.50 10.40
N ARG A 33 -16.64 29.52 9.66
CA ARG A 33 -16.57 29.49 8.18
C ARG A 33 -15.43 28.61 7.67
N GLU A 34 -14.31 28.50 8.38
CA GLU A 34 -13.29 27.49 8.05
C GLU A 34 -13.71 26.06 8.44
N ARG A 35 -14.57 25.89 9.46
CA ARG A 35 -15.17 24.59 9.84
C ARG A 35 -16.18 24.03 8.82
N GLY A 36 -16.63 24.85 7.85
CA GLY A 36 -17.53 24.45 6.77
C GLY A 36 -16.85 24.17 5.43
N LYS A 37 -15.52 24.15 5.37
CA LYS A 37 -14.85 23.60 4.18
C LYS A 37 -15.03 22.09 4.22
N GLU A 38 -15.92 21.58 3.36
CA GLU A 38 -15.93 20.19 2.93
C GLU A 38 -14.48 19.68 2.91
N LYS A 39 -14.16 18.70 3.77
CA LYS A 39 -13.02 17.83 3.47
C LYS A 39 -13.44 17.01 2.28
N HIS A 40 -13.23 17.57 1.09
CA HIS A 40 -13.50 16.94 -0.19
C HIS A 40 -12.71 15.61 -0.21
N GLY A 41 -13.38 14.49 0.04
CA GLY A 41 -12.76 13.17 0.23
C GLY A 41 -13.22 12.33 1.44
N SER A 42 -14.21 12.75 2.23
CA SER A 42 -14.79 11.88 3.27
C SER A 42 -15.66 10.77 2.65
N THR A 43 -15.45 9.53 3.10
CA THR A 43 -16.15 8.35 2.57
C THR A 43 -17.63 8.28 3.02
N PHE A 44 -17.95 8.94 4.13
CA PHE A 44 -19.29 9.06 4.69
C PHE A 44 -19.69 10.54 4.76
N VAL A 45 -20.96 10.84 4.47
CA VAL A 45 -21.54 12.18 4.63
C VAL A 45 -22.09 12.30 6.05
N SER A 46 -21.35 12.95 6.95
CA SER A 46 -21.66 13.05 8.38
C SER A 46 -22.25 14.41 8.80
N GLU A 47 -22.80 15.17 7.85
CA GLU A 47 -23.30 16.52 8.13
C GLU A 47 -24.58 16.46 8.99
N GLY A 48 -24.49 16.91 10.25
CA GLY A 48 -25.65 17.17 11.12
C GLY A 48 -26.28 15.96 11.82
N LEU A 49 -25.65 14.78 11.80
CA LEU A 49 -26.09 13.56 12.49
C LEU A 49 -25.41 13.41 13.86
N ALA A 50 -26.13 12.86 14.84
CA ALA A 50 -25.69 12.78 16.24
C ALA A 50 -24.34 12.06 16.40
N ARG A 51 -23.43 12.68 17.16
CA ARG A 51 -22.07 12.16 17.47
C ARG A 51 -22.07 10.80 18.19
N ASP A 52 -23.21 10.42 18.77
CA ASP A 52 -23.38 9.22 19.59
C ASP A 52 -23.47 7.91 18.79
N HIS A 53 -23.69 7.96 17.48
CA HIS A 53 -23.82 6.74 16.65
C HIS A 53 -22.50 6.03 16.34
N TYR A 54 -21.35 6.62 16.68
CA TYR A 54 -20.02 6.14 16.29
C TYR A 54 -19.14 5.76 17.48
N LYS A 55 -19.74 5.33 18.60
CA LYS A 55 -18.98 4.87 19.77
C LYS A 55 -18.28 3.53 19.44
N PRO A 56 -16.95 3.40 19.68
CA PRO A 56 -16.25 2.15 19.46
C PRO A 56 -16.76 1.05 20.39
N ILE A 57 -16.61 -0.21 19.97
CA ILE A 57 -17.01 -1.37 20.78
C ILE A 57 -16.20 -1.42 22.09
N THR A 58 -16.77 -2.00 23.13
CA THR A 58 -16.15 -2.09 24.46
C THR A 58 -14.82 -2.83 24.48
N THR A 59 -14.59 -3.72 23.50
CA THR A 59 -13.35 -4.49 23.35
C THR A 59 -12.28 -3.77 22.51
N TYR A 60 -12.54 -2.56 22.00
CA TYR A 60 -11.56 -1.78 21.24
C TYR A 60 -10.36 -1.39 22.11
N GLU A 61 -9.14 -1.68 21.67
CA GLU A 61 -7.91 -1.50 22.46
C GLU A 61 -7.63 -0.04 22.86
N GLY A 62 -8.13 0.92 22.08
CA GLY A 62 -8.01 2.35 22.34
C GLY A 62 -9.15 2.95 23.14
N ILE A 63 -10.15 2.17 23.59
CA ILE A 63 -11.39 2.75 24.15
C ILE A 63 -11.15 3.62 25.38
N HIS A 64 -10.16 3.27 26.21
CA HIS A 64 -9.79 4.03 27.39
C HIS A 64 -9.26 5.44 27.08
N ARG A 65 -8.89 5.72 25.83
CA ARG A 65 -8.46 7.05 25.35
C ARG A 65 -9.43 7.66 24.33
N TYR A 66 -10.57 7.03 24.10
CA TYR A 66 -11.62 7.59 23.27
C TYR A 66 -12.32 8.73 24.02
N ASP A 67 -12.38 9.90 23.38
CA ASP A 67 -13.07 11.07 23.89
C ASP A 67 -13.58 11.90 22.69
N PRO A 68 -14.89 11.80 22.39
CA PRO A 68 -15.47 12.41 21.19
C PRO A 68 -15.37 13.94 21.19
N ASP A 69 -15.22 14.58 22.35
CA ASP A 69 -15.17 16.03 22.50
C ASP A 69 -13.73 16.56 22.70
N PHE A 70 -12.73 15.67 22.68
CA PHE A 70 -11.34 16.08 22.85
C PHE A 70 -10.84 16.94 21.68
N GLU A 71 -10.39 18.15 21.97
CA GLU A 71 -9.82 19.06 20.97
C GLU A 71 -8.29 19.13 21.08
N TRP A 72 -7.63 19.33 19.94
CA TRP A 72 -6.18 19.48 19.86
C TRP A 72 -5.79 20.47 18.76
N GLU A 73 -4.58 21.01 18.88
CA GLU A 73 -4.04 21.95 17.91
C GLU A 73 -3.53 21.22 16.65
N PRO A 74 -3.78 21.74 15.43
CA PRO A 74 -3.29 21.13 14.19
C PRO A 74 -1.75 20.99 14.14
N ALA A 75 -1.02 21.87 14.82
CA ALA A 75 0.43 21.80 14.93
C ALA A 75 0.91 20.59 15.76
N GLU A 76 0.13 20.20 16.78
CA GLU A 76 0.41 19.05 17.62
C GLU A 76 0.19 17.75 16.85
N GLU A 77 -0.91 17.66 16.10
CA GLU A 77 -1.18 16.52 15.22
C GLU A 77 -0.05 16.31 14.20
N LYS A 78 0.42 17.39 13.54
CA LYS A 78 1.55 17.31 12.60
C LYS A 78 2.84 16.80 13.25
N ARG A 79 3.10 17.19 14.50
CA ARG A 79 4.28 16.72 15.25
C ARG A 79 4.17 15.22 15.57
N ILE A 80 2.99 14.77 15.97
CA ILE A 80 2.71 13.35 16.25
C ILE A 80 2.86 12.53 14.97
N VAL A 81 2.27 12.97 13.86
CA VAL A 81 2.37 12.27 12.56
C VAL A 81 3.82 12.12 12.12
N ARG A 82 4.65 13.17 12.23
CA ARG A 82 6.10 13.06 11.93
C ARG A 82 6.83 12.06 12.83
N LYS A 83 6.44 11.98 14.10
CA LYS A 83 7.00 11.01 15.05
C LYS A 83 6.59 9.57 14.69
N ILE A 84 5.36 9.37 14.23
CA ILE A 84 4.88 8.11 13.67
C ILE A 84 5.65 7.77 12.38
N ASP A 85 5.82 8.73 11.47
CA ASP A 85 6.57 8.53 10.22
C ASP A 85 8.02 8.08 10.49
N MET A 86 8.70 8.74 11.43
CA MET A 86 10.09 8.43 11.78
C MET A 86 10.28 7.10 12.52
N ARG A 87 9.24 6.57 13.19
CA ARG A 87 9.32 5.34 13.98
C ARG A 87 8.68 4.15 13.24
N ILE A 88 7.43 4.29 12.79
CA ILE A 88 6.67 3.22 12.13
C ILE A 88 7.01 3.15 10.64
N CYS A 89 6.82 4.24 9.90
CA CYS A 89 6.95 4.20 8.43
C CYS A 89 8.37 3.88 7.99
N SER A 90 9.38 4.49 8.61
CA SER A 90 10.80 4.19 8.36
C SER A 90 11.13 2.71 8.61
N TRP A 91 10.63 2.13 9.69
CA TRP A 91 10.87 0.73 10.03
C TRP A 91 10.15 -0.23 9.08
N VAL A 92 8.90 0.07 8.71
CA VAL A 92 8.18 -0.70 7.68
C VAL A 92 8.89 -0.61 6.33
N CYS A 93 9.49 0.53 5.99
CA CYS A 93 10.33 0.66 4.81
C CYS A 93 11.60 -0.19 4.91
N LEU A 94 12.23 -0.28 6.09
CA LEU A 94 13.40 -1.15 6.32
C LEU A 94 13.03 -2.64 6.18
N MET A 95 11.88 -3.06 6.74
CA MET A 95 11.41 -4.44 6.56
C MET A 95 11.09 -4.74 5.10
N PHE A 96 10.52 -3.78 4.37
CA PHE A 96 10.25 -3.94 2.95
C PHE A 96 11.54 -3.94 2.11
N PHE A 97 12.55 -3.18 2.52
CA PHE A 97 13.88 -3.28 1.94
C PHE A 97 14.43 -4.70 2.08
N ALA A 98 14.26 -5.34 3.23
CA ALA A 98 14.69 -6.72 3.45
C ALA A 98 13.97 -7.71 2.51
N LEU A 99 12.64 -7.59 2.38
CA LEU A 99 11.87 -8.40 1.42
C LEU A 99 12.37 -8.21 -0.02
N GLN A 100 12.64 -6.96 -0.42
CA GLN A 100 13.07 -6.65 -1.78
C GLN A 100 14.51 -7.09 -2.06
N LEU A 101 15.37 -7.13 -1.03
CA LEU A 101 16.71 -7.68 -1.12
C LEU A 101 16.64 -9.18 -1.45
N ASP A 102 15.83 -9.92 -0.69
CA ASP A 102 15.62 -11.36 -0.89
C ASP A 102 14.93 -11.71 -2.22
N ARG A 103 14.17 -10.79 -2.81
CA ARG A 103 13.59 -11.00 -4.15
C ARG A 103 14.56 -10.66 -5.27
N GLY A 104 15.38 -9.62 -5.09
CA GLY A 104 16.37 -9.19 -6.06
C GLY A 104 17.55 -10.17 -6.17
N ASN A 105 17.88 -10.87 -5.08
CA ASN A 105 19.03 -11.76 -4.98
C ASN A 105 19.12 -12.80 -6.11
N ILE A 106 17.99 -13.32 -6.59
CA ILE A 106 17.97 -14.36 -7.62
C ILE A 106 18.41 -13.81 -8.97
N SER A 107 18.04 -12.56 -9.28
CA SER A 107 18.47 -11.90 -10.51
C SER A 107 19.98 -11.66 -10.48
N GLN A 108 20.55 -11.40 -9.30
CA GLN A 108 21.99 -11.24 -9.11
C GLN A 108 22.71 -12.59 -9.16
N ALA A 109 22.15 -13.66 -8.57
CA ALA A 109 22.69 -15.01 -8.66
C ALA A 109 22.76 -15.53 -10.11
N LEU A 110 21.77 -15.19 -10.94
CA LEU A 110 21.82 -15.45 -12.39
C LEU A 110 23.00 -14.76 -13.11
N SER A 111 23.51 -13.66 -12.55
CA SER A 111 24.69 -13.01 -13.11
C SER A 111 25.95 -13.85 -12.89
N ASP A 112 26.00 -14.62 -11.79
CA ASP A 112 27.10 -15.49 -11.36
C ASP A 112 26.90 -16.98 -11.75
N ASN A 113 26.41 -17.23 -12.97
CA ASN A 113 26.30 -18.58 -13.55
C ASN A 113 25.51 -19.64 -12.73
N MET A 114 24.63 -19.24 -11.80
CA MET A 114 23.85 -20.17 -10.95
C MET A 114 23.14 -21.29 -11.73
N LEU A 115 22.63 -21.00 -12.94
CA LEU A 115 21.96 -22.00 -13.76
C LEU A 115 22.91 -23.12 -14.22
N GLY A 116 24.13 -22.77 -14.64
CA GLY A 116 25.13 -23.74 -15.04
C GLY A 116 25.55 -24.61 -13.86
N ASP A 117 25.79 -23.98 -12.71
CA ASP A 117 26.24 -24.67 -11.49
C ASP A 117 25.18 -25.65 -10.94
N LEU A 118 23.88 -25.33 -11.10
CA LEU A 118 22.77 -26.18 -10.69
C LEU A 118 22.26 -27.13 -11.79
N GLY A 119 22.81 -27.05 -13.00
CA GLY A 119 22.34 -27.82 -14.16
C GLY A 119 20.90 -27.49 -14.59
N LEU A 120 20.47 -26.23 -14.38
CA LEU A 120 19.12 -25.77 -14.70
C LEU A 120 19.07 -25.10 -16.07
N ASN A 121 18.00 -25.34 -16.81
CA ASN A 121 17.71 -24.56 -18.02
C ASN A 121 16.78 -23.36 -17.71
N THR A 122 16.64 -22.44 -18.69
CA THR A 122 15.79 -21.25 -18.53
C THR A 122 14.32 -21.57 -18.30
N ASN A 123 13.80 -22.66 -18.88
CA ASN A 123 12.40 -23.05 -18.67
C ASN A 123 12.20 -23.53 -17.23
N GLU A 124 13.17 -24.25 -16.68
CA GLU A 124 13.13 -24.70 -15.30
C GLU A 124 13.21 -23.53 -14.33
N PHE A 125 14.07 -22.55 -14.61
CA PHE A 125 14.11 -21.29 -13.87
C PHE A 125 12.74 -20.59 -13.85
N ASN A 126 12.12 -20.41 -15.03
CA ASN A 126 10.81 -19.77 -15.17
C ASN A 126 9.70 -20.54 -14.43
N ASN A 127 9.72 -21.87 -14.48
CA ASN A 127 8.80 -22.71 -13.72
C ASN A 127 8.98 -22.51 -12.21
N GLY A 128 10.22 -22.38 -11.72
CA GLY A 128 10.50 -22.07 -10.32
C GLY A 128 9.94 -20.71 -9.89
N GLN A 129 10.02 -19.69 -10.74
CA GLN A 129 9.39 -18.39 -10.48
C GLN A 129 7.86 -18.50 -10.44
N THR A 130 7.28 -19.27 -11.36
CA THR A 130 5.84 -19.51 -11.40
C THR A 130 5.36 -20.20 -10.13
N ILE A 131 6.08 -21.23 -9.66
CA ILE A 131 5.80 -21.92 -8.38
C ILE A 131 5.83 -20.92 -7.22
N PHE A 132 6.87 -20.08 -7.15
CA PHE A 132 6.98 -19.04 -6.12
C PHE A 132 5.75 -18.12 -6.10
N TYR A 133 5.33 -17.57 -7.25
CA TYR A 133 4.19 -16.66 -7.28
C TYR A 133 2.84 -17.35 -7.00
N ILE A 134 2.67 -18.61 -7.39
CA ILE A 134 1.46 -19.38 -7.06
C ILE A 134 1.37 -19.59 -5.55
N CYS A 135 2.46 -20.03 -4.91
CA CYS A 135 2.51 -20.21 -3.46
C CYS A 135 2.35 -18.88 -2.71
N PHE A 136 2.95 -17.79 -3.24
CA PHE A 136 2.79 -16.44 -2.73
C PHE A 136 1.32 -16.01 -2.71
N LEU A 137 0.63 -16.15 -3.84
CA LEU A 137 -0.77 -15.78 -3.99
C LEU A 137 -1.66 -16.63 -3.06
N PHE A 138 -1.37 -17.93 -2.93
CA PHE A 138 -2.11 -18.81 -2.02
C PHE A 138 -1.94 -18.42 -0.56
N ALA A 139 -0.73 -18.03 -0.14
CA ALA A 139 -0.44 -17.69 1.25
C ALA A 139 -0.92 -16.32 1.69
N GLU A 140 -1.25 -15.44 0.75
CA GLU A 140 -1.64 -14.06 1.02
C GLU A 140 -2.88 -13.93 1.93
N LEU A 141 -3.98 -14.60 1.56
CA LEU A 141 -5.21 -14.59 2.35
C LEU A 141 -5.06 -15.31 3.70
N PRO A 142 -4.54 -16.55 3.79
CA PRO A 142 -4.29 -17.22 5.06
C PRO A 142 -3.41 -16.39 6.00
N SER A 143 -2.34 -15.77 5.48
CA SER A 143 -1.44 -14.95 6.30
C SER A 143 -2.17 -13.78 6.91
N GLN A 144 -3.01 -13.06 6.16
CA GLN A 144 -3.80 -11.95 6.73
C GLN A 144 -4.73 -12.40 7.86
N LEU A 145 -5.34 -13.58 7.74
CA LEU A 145 -6.19 -14.13 8.79
C LEU A 145 -5.39 -14.44 10.06
N ILE A 146 -4.20 -15.01 9.89
CA ILE A 146 -3.27 -15.33 10.97
C ILE A 146 -2.78 -14.05 11.64
N SER A 147 -2.31 -13.08 10.84
CA SER A 147 -1.84 -11.75 11.26
C SER A 147 -2.87 -11.02 12.09
N LYS A 148 -4.14 -11.05 11.68
CA LYS A 148 -5.23 -10.42 12.42
C LYS A 148 -5.59 -11.15 13.72
N LYS A 149 -5.27 -12.44 13.85
CA LYS A 149 -5.51 -13.20 15.09
C LYS A 149 -4.34 -13.08 16.07
N LEU A 150 -3.11 -13.21 15.57
CA LEU A 150 -1.88 -13.15 16.37
C LEU A 150 -1.42 -11.71 16.67
N GLY A 151 -1.85 -10.76 15.85
CA GLY A 151 -1.33 -9.40 15.84
C GLY A 151 -0.20 -9.23 14.81
N PRO A 152 -0.24 -8.20 13.95
CA PRO A 152 0.83 -7.91 13.00
C PRO A 152 2.19 -7.67 13.68
N ASP A 153 2.18 -7.25 14.95
CA ASP A 153 3.36 -7.05 15.78
C ASP A 153 4.21 -8.31 15.98
N ASN A 154 3.57 -9.48 16.02
CA ASN A 154 4.28 -10.77 16.18
C ASN A 154 4.40 -11.51 14.85
N TRP A 155 3.36 -11.44 14.01
CA TRP A 155 3.33 -12.22 12.78
C TRP A 155 4.32 -11.73 11.73
N ILE A 156 4.41 -10.40 11.50
CA ILE A 156 5.35 -9.84 10.50
C ILE A 156 6.80 -10.27 10.80
N PRO A 157 7.32 -10.11 12.04
CA PRO A 157 8.67 -10.57 12.35
C PRO A 157 8.86 -12.08 12.23
N ILE A 158 7.88 -12.90 12.63
CA ILE A 158 7.94 -14.36 12.43
C ILE A 158 8.12 -14.68 10.95
N GLN A 159 7.34 -14.06 10.06
CA GLN A 159 7.47 -14.27 8.63
C GLN A 159 8.88 -13.91 8.14
N ILE A 160 9.39 -12.73 8.54
CA ILE A 160 10.73 -12.28 8.15
C ILE A 160 11.79 -13.30 8.56
N ILE A 161 11.74 -13.76 9.82
CA ILE A 161 12.69 -14.74 10.34
C ILE A 161 12.56 -16.06 9.58
N LEU A 162 11.34 -16.56 9.35
CA LEU A 162 11.12 -17.82 8.66
C LEU A 162 11.59 -17.78 7.21
N TRP A 163 11.23 -16.76 6.43
CA TRP A 163 11.69 -16.69 5.04
C TRP A 163 13.18 -16.38 4.97
N SER A 164 13.75 -15.63 5.93
CA SER A 164 15.20 -15.36 5.97
C SER A 164 16.00 -16.65 6.16
N LEU A 165 15.51 -17.55 7.02
CA LEU A 165 16.12 -18.85 7.24
C LEU A 165 16.10 -19.68 5.94
N VAL A 166 14.94 -19.77 5.29
CA VAL A 166 14.81 -20.48 4.01
C VAL A 166 15.63 -19.80 2.91
N GLY A 167 15.70 -18.47 2.92
CA GLY A 167 16.48 -17.63 2.02
C GLY A 167 17.96 -17.94 2.11
N SER A 168 18.52 -17.98 3.34
CA SER A 168 19.90 -18.39 3.60
C SER A 168 20.16 -19.85 3.21
N LEU A 169 19.17 -20.73 3.40
CA LEU A 169 19.28 -22.13 2.98
C LEU A 169 19.32 -22.32 1.45
N GLN A 170 19.00 -21.28 0.65
CA GLN A 170 19.26 -21.33 -0.80
C GLN A 170 20.74 -21.53 -1.14
N ALA A 171 21.65 -21.18 -0.23
CA ALA A 171 23.07 -21.48 -0.39
C ALA A 171 23.36 -22.99 -0.53
N PHE A 172 22.46 -23.88 -0.11
CA PHE A 172 22.60 -25.34 -0.18
C PHE A 172 21.80 -25.99 -1.32
N LEU A 173 21.36 -25.21 -2.31
CA LEU A 173 20.66 -25.75 -3.47
C LEU A 173 21.53 -26.76 -4.24
N SER A 174 20.87 -27.80 -4.74
CA SER A 174 21.48 -29.03 -5.29
C SER A 174 20.73 -29.55 -6.51
N GLY A 175 20.19 -28.63 -7.32
CA GLY A 175 19.51 -28.92 -8.59
C GLY A 175 18.03 -28.61 -8.57
N LYS A 176 17.30 -29.17 -9.55
CA LYS A 176 15.90 -28.80 -9.86
C LYS A 176 14.90 -29.00 -8.73
N LYS A 177 14.94 -30.16 -8.06
CA LYS A 177 13.95 -30.51 -7.03
C LYS A 177 14.09 -29.60 -5.80
N SER A 178 15.33 -29.39 -5.33
CA SER A 178 15.60 -28.48 -4.21
C SER A 178 15.29 -27.03 -4.59
N PHE A 179 15.56 -26.61 -5.83
CA PHE A 179 15.18 -25.29 -6.31
C PHE A 179 13.66 -25.06 -6.29
N TYR A 180 12.85 -26.00 -6.79
CA TYR A 180 11.39 -25.87 -6.79
C TYR A 180 10.79 -25.90 -5.38
N ALA A 181 11.27 -26.80 -4.53
CA ALA A 181 10.82 -26.86 -3.14
C ALA A 181 11.12 -25.55 -2.40
N CYS A 182 12.34 -25.03 -2.54
CA CYS A 182 12.74 -23.77 -1.93
C CYS A 182 11.88 -22.60 -2.44
N ARG A 183 11.63 -22.53 -3.75
CA ARG A 183 10.77 -21.50 -4.36
C ARG A 183 9.34 -21.52 -3.82
N GLY A 184 8.75 -22.71 -3.66
CA GLY A 184 7.41 -22.84 -3.10
C GLY A 184 7.33 -22.41 -1.63
N ILE A 185 8.31 -22.81 -0.82
CA ILE A 185 8.37 -22.44 0.61
C ILE A 185 8.60 -20.94 0.78
N LEU A 186 9.54 -20.34 0.04
CA LEU A 186 9.76 -18.89 0.07
C LEU A 186 8.51 -18.12 -0.33
N GLY A 187 7.85 -18.52 -1.43
CA GLY A 187 6.59 -17.91 -1.86
C GLY A 187 5.55 -17.95 -0.75
N MET A 188 5.39 -19.11 -0.10
CA MET A 188 4.43 -19.28 1.00
C MET A 188 4.73 -18.39 2.22
N LEU A 189 6.00 -18.22 2.58
CA LEU A 189 6.39 -17.44 3.76
C LEU A 189 6.34 -15.92 3.51
N GLU A 190 6.72 -15.48 2.31
CA GLU A 190 6.69 -14.06 1.91
C GLU A 190 5.28 -13.54 1.60
N GLY A 191 4.36 -14.43 1.19
CA GLY A 191 3.01 -14.13 0.68
C GLY A 191 2.26 -13.03 1.40
N GLY A 192 2.25 -13.08 2.73
CA GLY A 192 1.45 -12.17 3.54
C GLY A 192 2.09 -10.86 3.93
N PHE A 193 3.40 -10.70 3.77
CA PHE A 193 4.13 -9.59 4.38
C PHE A 193 3.59 -8.22 3.94
N ILE A 194 3.32 -8.06 2.64
CA ILE A 194 2.82 -6.80 2.07
C ILE A 194 1.46 -6.44 2.68
N PRO A 195 0.41 -7.29 2.57
CA PRO A 195 -0.87 -6.99 3.17
C PRO A 195 -0.81 -6.81 4.70
N ASP A 196 0.04 -7.56 5.39
CA ASP A 196 0.19 -7.49 6.85
C ASP A 196 0.85 -6.18 7.29
N SER A 197 1.84 -5.70 6.54
CA SER A 197 2.47 -4.39 6.74
C SER A 197 1.47 -3.24 6.55
N ILE A 198 0.60 -3.35 5.53
CA ILE A 198 -0.44 -2.36 5.27
C ILE A 198 -1.48 -2.34 6.39
N LEU A 199 -1.90 -3.52 6.85
CA LEU A 199 -2.79 -3.66 8.00
C LEU A 199 -2.18 -2.99 9.23
N HIS A 200 -0.91 -3.26 9.53
CA HIS A 200 -0.19 -2.64 10.63
C HIS A 200 -0.15 -1.11 10.52
N MET A 201 0.24 -0.57 9.35
CA MET A 201 0.24 0.88 9.12
C MET A 201 -1.16 1.50 9.28
N SER A 202 -2.22 0.78 8.89
CA SER A 202 -3.59 1.28 9.01
C SER A 202 -4.04 1.55 10.45
N TYR A 203 -3.37 0.95 11.45
CA TYR A 203 -3.63 1.19 12.87
C TYR A 203 -3.07 2.53 13.36
N PHE A 204 -2.09 3.11 12.66
CA PHE A 204 -1.43 4.35 13.07
C PHE A 204 -1.83 5.55 12.21
N TYR A 205 -2.30 5.34 10.98
CA TYR A 205 -2.59 6.40 10.00
C TYR A 205 -4.07 6.55 9.69
N THR A 206 -4.47 7.78 9.34
CA THR A 206 -5.80 8.07 8.77
C THR A 206 -5.88 7.63 7.30
N GLY A 207 -7.10 7.50 6.74
CA GLY A 207 -7.33 7.09 5.35
C GLY A 207 -6.84 8.10 4.30
N LEU A 208 -6.70 9.37 4.71
CA LEU A 208 -6.06 10.41 3.90
C LEU A 208 -4.54 10.36 3.99
N GLU A 209 -3.99 9.96 5.14
CA GLU A 209 -2.54 9.90 5.31
C GLU A 209 -1.93 8.67 4.65
N LEU A 210 -2.55 7.50 4.82
CA LEU A 210 -2.00 6.20 4.44
C LEU A 210 -1.50 6.15 2.98
N PRO A 211 -2.24 6.61 1.95
CA PRO A 211 -1.80 6.53 0.55
C PRO A 211 -0.50 7.29 0.24
N GLY A 212 -0.31 8.47 0.84
CA GLY A 212 0.93 9.23 0.71
C GLY A 212 2.14 8.46 1.24
N ARG A 213 1.98 7.70 2.33
CA ARG A 213 3.07 6.90 2.94
C ARG A 213 3.29 5.60 2.18
N MET A 214 2.22 5.02 1.64
CA MET A 214 2.30 3.91 0.69
C MET A 214 3.09 4.28 -0.58
N SER A 215 3.09 5.55 -0.97
CA SER A 215 3.91 6.04 -2.08
C SER A 215 5.40 6.03 -1.76
N VAL A 216 5.78 6.43 -0.54
CA VAL A 216 7.17 6.33 -0.05
C VAL A 216 7.59 4.88 0.06
N TRP A 217 6.73 4.04 0.62
CA TRP A 217 6.93 2.58 0.69
C TRP A 217 7.12 1.98 -0.72
N GLY A 218 6.33 2.41 -1.70
CA GLY A 218 6.48 2.01 -3.11
C GLY A 218 7.77 2.50 -3.79
N ALA A 219 8.51 3.46 -3.20
CA ALA A 219 9.81 3.90 -3.69
C ALA A 219 10.98 3.03 -3.16
N VAL A 220 10.79 2.30 -2.06
CA VAL A 220 11.82 1.46 -1.43
C VAL A 220 12.41 0.42 -2.39
N PRO A 221 11.64 -0.33 -3.21
CA PRO A 221 12.19 -1.30 -4.14
C PRO A 221 13.30 -0.76 -5.04
N PHE A 222 13.20 0.50 -5.47
CA PHE A 222 14.20 1.12 -6.34
C PHE A 222 15.51 1.38 -5.59
N ALA A 223 15.41 1.91 -4.36
CA ALA A 223 16.56 2.10 -3.49
C ALA A 223 17.23 0.75 -3.17
N THR A 224 16.43 -0.27 -2.86
CA THR A 224 16.93 -1.63 -2.62
C THR A 224 17.68 -2.19 -3.80
N ASN A 225 17.18 -2.03 -5.04
CA ASN A 225 17.86 -2.54 -6.23
C ASN A 225 19.27 -1.96 -6.40
N ILE A 226 19.45 -0.67 -6.11
CA ILE A 226 20.78 -0.02 -6.17
C ILE A 226 21.70 -0.66 -5.13
N VAL A 227 21.26 -0.73 -3.87
CA VAL A 227 22.06 -1.29 -2.78
C VAL A 227 22.38 -2.77 -3.02
N ALA A 228 21.40 -3.55 -3.48
CA ALA A 228 21.55 -4.97 -3.80
C ALA A 228 22.57 -5.20 -4.92
N ALA A 229 22.60 -4.34 -5.96
CA ALA A 229 23.58 -4.44 -7.03
C ALA A 229 25.02 -4.20 -6.52
N PHE A 230 25.22 -3.23 -5.62
CA PHE A 230 26.53 -2.99 -4.99
C PHE A 230 26.95 -4.14 -4.07
N LEU A 231 26.03 -4.67 -3.26
CA LEU A 231 26.28 -5.83 -2.42
C LEU A 231 26.67 -7.04 -3.26
N ALA A 232 25.91 -7.34 -4.31
CA ALA A 232 26.18 -8.44 -5.23
C ALA A 232 27.56 -8.29 -5.90
N PHE A 233 27.92 -7.09 -6.35
CA PHE A 233 29.24 -6.83 -6.94
C PHE A 233 30.40 -7.20 -6.01
N GLY A 234 30.26 -6.92 -4.71
CA GLY A 234 31.26 -7.30 -3.70
C GLY A 234 31.24 -8.79 -3.40
N ILE A 235 30.06 -9.36 -3.14
CA ILE A 235 29.90 -10.74 -2.66
C ILE A 235 30.21 -11.77 -3.75
N LEU A 236 29.79 -11.54 -5.00
CA LEU A 236 30.00 -12.50 -6.08
C LEU A 236 31.48 -12.72 -6.43
N ARG A 237 32.36 -11.76 -6.06
CA ARG A 237 33.82 -11.92 -6.19
C ARG A 237 34.42 -12.95 -5.24
N LEU A 238 33.65 -13.41 -4.24
CA LEU A 238 34.04 -14.52 -3.37
C LEU A 238 33.94 -15.88 -4.07
N ARG A 239 33.48 -15.93 -5.33
CA ARG A 239 33.47 -17.18 -6.12
C ARG A 239 34.85 -17.84 -6.12
N GLY A 240 34.88 -19.13 -5.80
CA GLY A 240 36.11 -19.93 -5.72
C GLY A 240 36.78 -19.87 -4.35
N HIS A 241 36.37 -18.98 -3.45
CA HIS A 241 36.75 -19.04 -2.05
C HIS A 241 36.14 -20.31 -1.43
N ASN A 242 36.96 -21.11 -0.73
CA ASN A 242 36.60 -22.43 -0.19
C ASN A 242 35.95 -23.40 -1.19
N GLY A 243 36.18 -23.22 -2.50
CA GLY A 243 35.56 -24.05 -3.54
C GLY A 243 34.06 -23.84 -3.74
N MET A 244 33.47 -22.79 -3.14
CA MET A 244 32.05 -22.47 -3.27
C MET A 244 31.79 -21.40 -4.32
N GLU A 245 30.59 -21.46 -4.91
CA GLU A 245 30.08 -20.53 -5.90
C GLU A 245 29.68 -19.20 -5.24
N GLY A 246 29.89 -18.07 -5.92
CA GLY A 246 29.64 -16.73 -5.36
C GLY A 246 28.18 -16.50 -4.97
N TRP A 247 27.25 -17.04 -5.76
CA TRP A 247 25.82 -16.96 -5.49
C TRP A 247 25.40 -17.67 -4.19
N ARG A 248 26.14 -18.67 -3.71
CA ARG A 248 25.85 -19.32 -2.41
C ARG A 248 26.12 -18.37 -1.25
N TYR A 249 27.23 -17.63 -1.32
CA TYR A 249 27.55 -16.58 -0.34
C TYR A 249 26.52 -15.46 -0.37
N LEU A 250 26.06 -15.08 -1.57
CA LEU A 250 25.03 -14.06 -1.74
C LEU A 250 23.76 -14.42 -0.95
N PHE A 251 23.21 -15.61 -1.17
CA PHE A 251 22.00 -16.05 -0.46
C PHE A 251 22.21 -16.13 1.06
N ALA A 252 23.35 -16.67 1.51
CA ALA A 252 23.63 -16.81 2.94
C ALA A 252 23.77 -15.45 3.65
N ILE A 253 24.48 -14.50 3.06
CA ILE A 253 24.75 -13.18 3.66
C ILE A 253 23.50 -12.31 3.63
N GLU A 254 22.82 -12.22 2.48
CA GLU A 254 21.61 -11.40 2.36
C GLU A 254 20.48 -11.96 3.23
N GLY A 255 20.30 -13.28 3.26
CA GLY A 255 19.34 -13.93 4.16
C GLY A 255 19.67 -13.71 5.64
N LEU A 256 20.97 -13.70 6.03
CA LEU A 256 21.37 -13.36 7.39
C LEU A 256 21.02 -11.92 7.76
N ILE A 257 21.28 -10.96 6.86
CA ILE A 257 20.91 -9.55 7.05
C ILE A 257 19.40 -9.43 7.26
N THR A 258 18.60 -10.09 6.42
CA THR A 258 17.14 -10.10 6.58
C THR A 258 16.71 -10.73 7.90
N GLY A 259 17.35 -11.82 8.32
CA GLY A 259 17.07 -12.48 9.61
C GLY A 259 17.33 -11.56 10.81
N CYS A 260 18.44 -10.81 10.79
CA CYS A 260 18.73 -9.80 11.80
C CYS A 260 17.66 -8.70 11.85
N ILE A 261 17.18 -8.23 10.69
CA ILE A 261 16.08 -7.26 10.60
C ILE A 261 14.78 -7.86 11.16
N GLY A 262 14.50 -9.13 10.89
CA GLY A 262 13.35 -9.85 11.43
C GLY A 262 13.38 -9.93 12.96
N ILE A 263 14.51 -10.35 13.52
CA ILE A 263 14.72 -10.41 14.98
C ILE A 263 14.58 -9.01 15.61
N ALA A 264 15.21 -7.99 15.02
CA ALA A 264 15.06 -6.62 15.49
C ALA A 264 13.61 -6.14 15.44
N SER A 265 12.87 -6.53 14.39
CA SER A 265 11.45 -6.15 14.20
C SER A 265 10.54 -6.75 15.26
N TRP A 266 10.83 -7.95 15.76
CA TRP A 266 10.11 -8.57 16.88
C TRP A 266 10.14 -7.68 18.13
N PHE A 267 11.31 -7.09 18.43
CA PHE A 267 11.44 -6.15 19.53
C PHE A 267 10.93 -4.74 19.16
N TYR A 268 10.86 -4.36 17.89
CA TYR A 268 10.54 -3.00 17.48
C TYR A 268 9.05 -2.71 17.20
N LEU A 269 8.27 -3.60 16.57
CA LEU A 269 6.87 -3.34 16.14
C LEU A 269 5.77 -3.31 17.24
N PRO A 270 5.15 -2.16 17.55
CA PRO A 270 4.09 -2.07 18.57
C PRO A 270 2.74 -2.64 18.11
N ALA A 271 1.95 -3.19 19.03
CA ALA A 271 0.66 -3.80 18.71
C ALA A 271 -0.43 -2.77 18.30
N SER A 272 -0.39 -1.57 18.87
CA SER A 272 -1.36 -0.51 18.60
C SER A 272 -0.83 0.86 19.06
N PRO A 273 -1.48 1.99 18.67
CA PRO A 273 -1.15 3.34 19.14
C PRO A 273 -1.03 3.48 20.66
N THR A 274 -1.82 2.73 21.42
CA THR A 274 -1.89 2.77 22.90
C THR A 274 -1.06 1.67 23.57
N GLN A 275 -0.40 0.82 22.79
CA GLN A 275 0.41 -0.31 23.28
C GLN A 275 1.84 -0.20 22.75
N THR A 276 2.43 0.99 22.90
CA THR A 276 3.83 1.24 22.55
C THR A 276 4.79 0.99 23.71
N ALA A 277 4.30 1.02 24.96
CA ALA A 277 5.08 0.66 26.14
C ALA A 277 5.37 -0.84 26.18
N THR A 278 6.55 -1.23 26.67
CA THR A 278 6.93 -2.63 26.89
C THR A 278 7.60 -2.77 28.26
N LYS A 279 7.57 -3.96 28.85
CA LYS A 279 8.27 -4.27 30.10
C LYS A 279 9.78 -4.01 29.98
N PHE A 280 10.41 -3.77 31.14
CA PHE A 280 11.82 -3.40 31.45
C PHE A 280 12.95 -3.96 30.55
N TRP A 281 12.72 -5.00 29.74
CA TRP A 281 13.75 -5.73 28.99
C TRP A 281 13.86 -5.37 27.49
N ASN A 282 13.01 -4.48 26.95
CA ASN A 282 13.06 -4.10 25.52
C ASN A 282 13.69 -2.71 25.29
N PRO A 283 14.93 -2.62 24.78
CA PRO A 283 15.66 -1.35 24.63
C PRO A 283 15.08 -0.43 23.54
N PHE A 284 14.29 -0.97 22.58
CA PHE A 284 13.78 -0.18 21.45
C PHE A 284 12.51 0.63 21.78
N ARG A 285 11.75 0.20 22.80
CA ARG A 285 10.44 0.81 23.14
C ARG A 285 10.42 1.61 24.43
N GLY A 286 11.24 1.22 25.42
CA GLY A 286 11.28 1.86 26.73
C GLY A 286 10.02 1.63 27.57
N GLU A 287 10.13 1.84 28.88
CA GLU A 287 9.04 1.57 29.84
C GLU A 287 7.84 2.50 29.66
N LYS A 288 8.09 3.76 29.30
CA LYS A 288 7.03 4.78 29.11
C LYS A 288 6.41 4.75 27.71
N GLY A 289 6.87 3.84 26.83
CA GLY A 289 6.46 3.80 25.44
C GLY A 289 6.94 5.00 24.62
N TRP A 290 6.44 5.10 23.40
CA TRP A 290 6.87 6.15 22.47
C TRP A 290 6.04 7.41 22.58
N PHE A 291 4.79 7.30 23.02
CA PHE A 291 3.81 8.38 23.02
C PHE A 291 3.36 8.72 24.45
N SER A 292 3.14 10.01 24.72
CA SER A 292 2.53 10.45 25.97
C SER A 292 1.02 10.18 25.99
N GLU A 293 0.41 10.25 27.17
CA GLU A 293 -1.03 10.02 27.33
C GLU A 293 -1.88 10.91 26.41
N ARG A 294 -1.48 12.18 26.28
CA ARG A 294 -2.10 13.17 25.41
C ARG A 294 -1.90 12.85 23.93
N GLU A 295 -0.70 12.43 23.53
CA GLU A 295 -0.42 12.03 22.15
C GLU A 295 -1.25 10.80 21.75
N GLU A 296 -1.35 9.80 22.62
CA GLU A 296 -2.18 8.60 22.41
C GLU A 296 -3.66 8.96 22.27
N LYS A 297 -4.16 9.91 23.08
CA LYS A 297 -5.53 10.42 22.99
C LYS A 297 -5.79 11.10 21.65
N ILE A 298 -4.84 11.91 21.15
CA ILE A 298 -4.94 12.51 19.80
C ILE A 298 -4.94 11.42 18.71
N MET A 299 -4.08 10.41 18.83
CA MET A 299 -4.00 9.31 17.86
C MET A 299 -5.28 8.49 17.77
N VAL A 300 -5.88 8.11 18.91
CA VAL A 300 -7.13 7.33 18.90
C VAL A 300 -8.27 8.15 18.31
N ASN A 301 -8.44 9.40 18.77
CA ASN A 301 -9.57 10.22 18.34
C ASN A 301 -9.44 10.70 16.89
N ARG A 302 -8.24 11.00 16.39
CA ARG A 302 -8.06 11.38 14.97
C ARG A 302 -8.41 10.22 14.03
N ILE A 303 -8.07 8.99 14.42
CA ILE A 303 -8.29 7.79 13.62
C ILE A 303 -9.79 7.44 13.59
N LEU A 304 -10.45 7.49 14.75
CA LEU A 304 -11.89 7.20 14.85
C LEU A 304 -12.75 8.32 14.25
N ARG A 305 -12.34 9.59 14.31
CA ARG A 305 -13.03 10.69 13.64
C ARG A 305 -12.91 10.63 12.12
N ASP A 306 -11.81 10.09 11.59
CA ASP A 306 -11.62 9.89 10.15
C ASP A 306 -12.39 8.67 9.63
N ASP A 307 -12.36 7.57 10.38
CA ASP A 307 -13.04 6.33 10.04
C ASP A 307 -13.58 5.63 11.31
N PRO A 308 -14.85 5.87 11.66
CA PRO A 308 -15.48 5.25 12.82
C PRO A 308 -15.46 3.73 12.81
N SER A 309 -15.44 3.11 11.63
CA SER A 309 -15.45 1.64 11.50
C SER A 309 -14.16 0.97 11.99
N LYS A 310 -13.11 1.75 12.28
CA LYS A 310 -11.90 1.28 12.99
C LYS A 310 -12.16 0.95 14.46
N GLY A 311 -13.23 1.48 15.04
CA GLY A 311 -13.70 1.18 16.38
C GLY A 311 -14.62 -0.04 16.48
N ASP A 312 -15.04 -0.64 15.35
CA ASP A 312 -16.04 -1.72 15.31
C ASP A 312 -15.46 -3.12 15.60
N MET A 313 -14.15 -3.21 15.83
CA MET A 313 -13.45 -4.47 15.93
C MET A 313 -12.15 -4.35 16.69
N HIS A 314 -11.82 -5.38 17.47
CA HIS A 314 -10.53 -5.45 18.13
C HIS A 314 -9.42 -5.83 17.13
N ASN A 315 -8.23 -5.24 17.25
CA ASN A 315 -7.11 -5.51 16.32
C ASN A 315 -6.68 -7.00 16.26
N ARG A 316 -6.96 -7.78 17.32
CA ARG A 316 -6.67 -9.23 17.39
C ARG A 316 -7.87 -10.14 17.08
N GLN A 317 -8.92 -9.61 16.46
CA GLN A 317 -10.10 -10.40 16.11
C GLN A 317 -10.00 -10.95 14.69
N GLY A 318 -9.87 -12.27 14.53
CA GLY A 318 -9.84 -12.94 13.23
C GLY A 318 -11.06 -12.65 12.34
N LEU A 319 -10.91 -12.78 11.02
CA LEU A 319 -12.04 -12.74 10.08
C LEU A 319 -12.64 -14.15 9.94
N SER A 320 -13.96 -14.26 9.89
CA SER A 320 -14.64 -15.53 9.57
C SER A 320 -14.64 -15.78 8.07
N ILE A 321 -14.63 -17.06 7.69
CA ILE A 321 -14.67 -17.50 6.28
C ILE A 321 -15.95 -17.01 5.59
N GLY A 322 -17.08 -16.95 6.30
CA GLY A 322 -18.33 -16.38 5.78
C GLY A 322 -18.16 -14.91 5.36
N MET A 323 -17.42 -14.12 6.14
CA MET A 323 -17.15 -12.71 5.83
C MET A 323 -16.19 -12.54 4.65
N LEU A 324 -15.24 -13.47 4.45
CA LEU A 324 -14.42 -13.49 3.23
C LEU A 324 -15.30 -13.65 1.99
N TRP A 325 -16.25 -14.58 2.04
CA TRP A 325 -17.15 -14.85 0.92
C TRP A 325 -18.08 -13.68 0.61
N GLU A 326 -18.54 -12.96 1.62
CA GLU A 326 -19.30 -11.71 1.45
C GLU A 326 -18.49 -10.63 0.71
N CYS A 327 -17.19 -10.51 1.02
CA CYS A 327 -16.30 -9.55 0.34
C CYS A 327 -15.99 -9.96 -1.09
N VAL A 328 -15.78 -11.26 -1.36
CA VAL A 328 -15.53 -11.78 -2.72
C VAL A 328 -16.76 -11.59 -3.60
N LYS A 329 -17.97 -11.74 -3.05
CA LYS A 329 -19.25 -11.53 -3.75
C LYS A 329 -19.61 -10.07 -3.96
N ASP A 330 -18.78 -9.13 -3.51
CA ASP A 330 -19.06 -7.72 -3.66
C ASP A 330 -18.82 -7.24 -5.10
N TYR A 331 -19.90 -7.15 -5.86
CA TYR A 331 -19.88 -6.72 -7.25
C TYR A 331 -19.40 -5.28 -7.45
N HIS A 332 -19.44 -4.43 -6.42
CA HIS A 332 -18.90 -3.07 -6.52
C HIS A 332 -17.37 -3.04 -6.54
N MET A 333 -16.70 -4.08 -6.07
CA MET A 333 -15.24 -4.20 -6.07
C MET A 333 -14.69 -4.87 -7.33
N LEU A 334 -15.54 -5.58 -8.08
CA LEU A 334 -15.16 -6.30 -9.30
C LEU A 334 -14.42 -5.43 -10.34
N PRO A 335 -14.83 -4.18 -10.64
CA PRO A 335 -14.09 -3.34 -11.60
C PRO A 335 -12.63 -3.10 -11.19
N ILE A 336 -12.37 -2.95 -9.89
CA ILE A 336 -11.02 -2.73 -9.35
C ILE A 336 -10.18 -3.99 -9.49
N TYR A 337 -10.74 -5.17 -9.22
CA TYR A 337 -10.04 -6.45 -9.37
C TYR A 337 -9.75 -6.79 -10.84
N LEU A 338 -10.69 -6.47 -11.75
CA LEU A 338 -10.47 -6.63 -13.19
C LEU A 338 -9.37 -5.70 -13.73
N ILE A 339 -9.26 -4.48 -13.17
CA ILE A 339 -8.13 -3.61 -13.49
C ILE A 339 -6.85 -4.23 -12.92
N GLY A 340 -6.87 -4.65 -11.65
CA GLY A 340 -5.76 -5.30 -10.95
C GLY A 340 -5.09 -6.43 -11.73
N ILE A 341 -5.88 -7.31 -12.36
CA ILE A 341 -5.35 -8.46 -13.13
C ILE A 341 -4.75 -8.09 -14.48
N SER A 342 -5.02 -6.89 -15.03
CA SER A 342 -4.75 -6.59 -16.44
C SER A 342 -3.85 -5.37 -16.66
N TRP A 343 -3.84 -4.39 -15.75
CA TRP A 343 -3.20 -3.09 -15.98
C TRP A 343 -1.67 -3.16 -16.12
N PHE A 344 -1.03 -4.10 -15.41
CA PHE A 344 0.44 -4.20 -15.34
C PHE A 344 1.03 -5.08 -16.44
N ILE A 345 0.21 -5.90 -17.10
CA ILE A 345 0.65 -6.83 -18.15
C ILE A 345 1.38 -6.13 -19.32
N PRO A 346 0.93 -4.96 -19.83
CA PRO A 346 1.58 -4.31 -20.98
C PRO A 346 3.03 -3.87 -20.74
N SER A 347 3.37 -3.42 -19.53
CA SER A 347 4.70 -2.86 -19.22
C SER A 347 5.69 -3.88 -18.64
N GLN A 348 5.18 -4.92 -17.96
CA GLN A 348 6.01 -5.82 -17.16
C GLN A 348 6.95 -6.76 -17.95
N PRO A 349 6.60 -7.30 -19.15
CA PRO A 349 7.51 -8.12 -19.93
C PRO A 349 8.80 -7.37 -20.28
N SER A 350 8.69 -6.10 -20.66
CA SER A 350 9.86 -5.25 -20.93
C SER A 350 10.74 -5.09 -19.68
N ASN A 351 10.16 -4.98 -18.49
CA ASN A 351 10.90 -4.88 -17.23
C ASN A 351 11.63 -6.20 -16.87
N ALA A 352 10.91 -7.33 -16.92
CA ALA A 352 11.45 -8.64 -16.54
C ALA A 352 12.56 -9.14 -17.49
N TYR A 353 12.50 -8.77 -18.77
CA TYR A 353 13.44 -9.24 -19.78
C TYR A 353 14.48 -8.20 -20.19
N ILE A 354 14.48 -6.98 -19.63
CA ILE A 354 15.46 -5.95 -20.01
C ILE A 354 16.88 -6.45 -19.78
N THR A 355 17.16 -7.12 -18.66
CA THR A 355 18.49 -7.66 -18.36
C THR A 355 18.90 -8.77 -19.32
N LEU A 356 17.97 -9.65 -19.72
CA LEU A 356 18.23 -10.73 -20.70
C LEU A 356 18.43 -10.18 -22.12
N GLN A 357 17.68 -9.15 -22.50
CA GLN A 357 17.86 -8.45 -23.78
C GLN A 357 19.17 -7.66 -23.80
N LEU A 358 19.48 -6.91 -22.75
CA LEU A 358 20.71 -6.13 -22.60
C LEU A 358 21.97 -7.01 -22.61
N ARG A 359 21.92 -8.20 -21.97
CA ARG A 359 23.03 -9.17 -21.96
C ARG A 359 23.27 -9.81 -23.33
N SER A 360 22.21 -10.06 -24.10
CA SER A 360 22.33 -10.50 -25.51
C SER A 360 22.85 -9.40 -26.46
N LEU A 361 22.83 -8.15 -26.01
CA LEU A 361 23.19 -6.96 -26.78
C LEU A 361 24.51 -6.30 -26.33
N GLY A 362 25.23 -6.90 -25.36
CA GLY A 362 26.59 -6.47 -24.97
C GLY A 362 26.67 -5.22 -24.07
N PHE A 363 25.57 -4.79 -23.45
CA PHE A 363 25.54 -3.59 -22.60
C PHE A 363 25.70 -3.89 -21.10
N THR A 364 26.33 -2.96 -20.37
CA THR A 364 26.46 -2.99 -18.90
C THR A 364 25.21 -2.45 -18.21
N THR A 365 24.84 -3.07 -17.08
CA THR A 365 23.53 -2.99 -16.40
C THR A 365 23.29 -1.75 -15.53
N PHE A 366 24.17 -0.75 -15.56
CA PHE A 366 24.26 0.26 -14.50
C PHE A 366 23.45 1.55 -14.76
N GLU A 367 23.15 1.90 -16.02
CA GLU A 367 22.57 3.22 -16.36
C GLU A 367 21.04 3.23 -16.53
N THR A 368 20.40 2.07 -16.70
CA THR A 368 18.99 1.96 -17.07
C THR A 368 18.00 2.17 -15.91
N ASN A 369 18.45 2.07 -14.65
CA ASN A 369 17.58 2.09 -13.47
C ASN A 369 17.34 3.48 -12.86
N LEU A 370 18.05 4.52 -13.32
CA LEU A 370 18.07 5.83 -12.65
C LEU A 370 16.95 6.79 -13.12
N LEU A 371 16.25 6.50 -14.23
CA LEU A 371 15.35 7.46 -14.90
C LEU A 371 13.85 7.29 -14.59
N THR A 372 13.43 6.22 -13.92
CA THR A 372 12.01 5.90 -13.74
C THR A 372 11.46 6.43 -12.41
N ARG A 373 11.16 7.73 -12.33
CA ARG A 373 10.70 8.38 -11.08
C ARG A 373 9.18 8.55 -11.03
N SER A 374 8.60 8.27 -9.86
CA SER A 374 7.16 8.25 -9.55
C SER A 374 6.61 9.63 -9.12
N SER A 375 6.43 10.55 -10.06
CA SER A 375 5.74 11.84 -9.82
C SER A 375 4.19 11.75 -9.85
N TRP A 376 3.64 10.62 -10.31
CA TRP A 376 2.22 10.51 -10.68
C TRP A 376 1.24 10.27 -9.52
N THR A 377 1.68 9.67 -8.41
CA THR A 377 0.80 9.44 -7.25
C THR A 377 0.40 10.74 -6.57
N TRP A 378 1.34 11.70 -6.47
CA TRP A 378 1.07 13.04 -5.95
C TRP A 378 0.08 13.79 -6.84
N VAL A 379 0.21 13.68 -8.17
CA VAL A 379 -0.74 14.28 -9.13
C VAL A 379 -2.14 13.69 -8.97
N SER A 380 -2.28 12.38 -8.73
CA SER A 380 -3.58 11.75 -8.46
C SER A 380 -4.23 12.24 -7.17
N GLU A 381 -3.45 12.54 -6.14
CA GLU A 381 -3.96 13.07 -4.88
C GLU A 381 -4.37 14.54 -5.01
N CYS A 382 -3.57 15.37 -5.69
CA CYS A 382 -3.87 16.78 -5.91
C CYS A 382 -5.08 17.00 -6.82
N THR A 383 -5.29 16.15 -7.83
CA THR A 383 -6.38 16.29 -8.81
C THR A 383 -7.67 15.59 -8.39
N ASN A 384 -7.63 14.71 -7.38
CA ASN A 384 -8.74 13.85 -6.95
C ASN A 384 -9.37 13.03 -8.12
N GLN A 385 -8.65 12.84 -9.23
CA GLN A 385 -9.10 12.14 -10.45
C GLN A 385 -8.29 10.87 -10.66
N ARG A 386 -8.62 9.80 -9.94
CA ARG A 386 -7.72 8.65 -9.79
C ARG A 386 -7.69 7.74 -11.01
N PHE A 387 -8.85 7.47 -11.61
CA PHE A 387 -8.95 6.62 -12.80
C PHE A 387 -8.41 7.31 -14.06
N LEU A 388 -8.51 8.64 -14.15
CA LEU A 388 -7.94 9.38 -15.30
C LEU A 388 -6.42 9.46 -15.24
N VAL A 389 -5.85 9.71 -14.06
CA VAL A 389 -4.39 9.68 -13.89
C VAL A 389 -3.85 8.28 -14.17
N ALA A 390 -4.59 7.24 -13.79
CA ALA A 390 -4.19 5.88 -14.10
C ALA A 390 -4.28 5.52 -15.60
N LEU A 391 -5.21 6.14 -16.34
CA LEU A 391 -5.37 5.95 -17.79
C LEU A 391 -4.13 6.44 -18.58
N VAL A 392 -3.40 7.43 -18.04
CA VAL A 392 -2.13 7.93 -18.63
C VAL A 392 -1.11 6.80 -18.78
N SER A 393 -1.08 5.82 -17.86
CA SER A 393 -0.16 4.67 -17.96
C SER A 393 -0.39 3.83 -19.23
N GLN A 394 -1.65 3.64 -19.61
CA GLN A 394 -2.02 2.84 -20.77
C GLN A 394 -1.82 3.63 -22.07
N VAL A 395 -2.16 4.93 -22.06
CA VAL A 395 -1.90 5.83 -23.19
C VAL A 395 -0.40 5.98 -23.45
N TRP A 396 0.45 5.89 -22.42
CA TRP A 396 1.91 5.87 -22.57
C TRP A 396 2.42 4.58 -23.20
N CYS A 397 1.91 3.42 -22.78
CA CYS A 397 2.36 2.12 -23.28
C CYS A 397 1.93 1.84 -24.72
N LEU A 398 0.72 2.25 -25.11
CA LEU A 398 0.12 1.92 -26.40
C LEU A 398 0.97 2.34 -27.62
N PRO A 399 1.40 3.60 -27.79
CA PRO A 399 2.21 4.01 -28.94
C PRO A 399 3.58 3.34 -28.97
N LEU A 400 4.17 3.06 -27.80
CA LEU A 400 5.48 2.39 -27.69
C LEU A 400 5.40 0.90 -28.11
N LEU A 401 4.32 0.20 -27.74
CA LEU A 401 4.08 -1.17 -28.17
C LEU A 401 3.77 -1.26 -29.67
N ILE A 402 2.99 -0.32 -30.21
CA ILE A 402 2.74 -0.21 -31.65
C ILE A 402 4.06 0.03 -32.40
N ALA A 403 4.92 0.92 -31.89
CA ALA A 403 6.23 1.18 -32.47
C ALA A 403 7.11 -0.07 -32.48
N LEU A 404 7.13 -0.86 -31.40
CA LEU A 404 7.88 -2.12 -31.34
C LEU A 404 7.36 -3.19 -32.31
N GLU A 405 6.05 -3.23 -32.57
CA GLU A 405 5.46 -4.17 -33.53
C GLU A 405 5.78 -3.80 -34.98
N VAL A 406 5.67 -2.52 -35.32
CA VAL A 406 5.85 -2.02 -36.70
C VAL A 406 7.33 -1.90 -37.08
N LEU A 407 8.25 -1.85 -36.09
CA LEU A 407 9.67 -1.72 -36.34
C LEU A 407 10.20 -2.87 -37.23
N PRO A 408 10.91 -2.58 -38.34
CA PRO A 408 11.52 -3.61 -39.16
C PRO A 408 12.71 -4.28 -38.45
N ALA A 409 13.08 -5.48 -38.90
CA ALA A 409 14.10 -6.30 -38.22
C ALA A 409 15.52 -5.69 -38.28
N ASN A 410 15.79 -4.85 -39.28
CA ASN A 410 17.10 -4.26 -39.58
C ASN A 410 17.40 -2.93 -38.87
N VAL A 411 16.54 -2.45 -37.96
CA VAL A 411 16.78 -1.17 -37.25
C VAL A 411 17.87 -1.32 -36.18
N SER A 412 18.60 -0.22 -35.95
CA SER A 412 19.61 -0.06 -34.89
C SER A 412 19.10 -0.56 -33.54
N HIS A 413 19.98 -1.27 -32.82
CA HIS A 413 19.70 -1.81 -31.49
C HIS A 413 19.35 -0.69 -30.49
N TRP A 414 19.89 0.52 -30.69
CA TRP A 414 19.59 1.69 -29.87
C TRP A 414 18.13 2.13 -29.94
N SER A 415 17.49 2.05 -31.11
CA SER A 415 16.08 2.43 -31.24
C SER A 415 15.16 1.48 -30.46
N ARG A 416 15.48 0.17 -30.44
CA ARG A 416 14.75 -0.82 -29.63
C ARG A 416 15.01 -0.61 -28.14
N TRP A 417 16.24 -0.32 -27.76
CA TRP A 417 16.60 0.01 -26.38
C TRP A 417 15.82 1.21 -25.87
N VAL A 418 15.74 2.31 -26.64
CA VAL A 418 14.97 3.50 -26.26
C VAL A 418 13.50 3.16 -26.05
N LEU A 419 12.88 2.40 -26.96
CA LEU A 419 11.46 2.02 -26.83
C LEU A 419 11.21 1.11 -25.62
N CYS A 420 12.07 0.12 -25.37
CA CYS A 420 11.97 -0.76 -24.21
C CYS A 420 12.18 0.02 -22.90
N THR A 421 13.14 0.94 -22.85
CA THR A 421 13.42 1.78 -21.68
C THR A 421 12.26 2.74 -21.39
N LEU A 422 11.66 3.35 -22.42
CA LEU A 422 10.47 4.20 -22.27
C LEU A 422 9.24 3.41 -21.80
N LEU A 423 9.12 2.12 -22.18
CA LEU A 423 8.07 1.22 -21.67
C LEU A 423 8.27 0.89 -20.18
N VAL A 424 9.52 0.65 -19.77
CA VAL A 424 9.86 0.48 -18.34
C VAL A 424 9.59 1.78 -17.55
N GLY A 425 9.76 2.92 -18.20
CA GLY A 425 9.45 4.26 -17.68
C GLY A 425 7.97 4.55 -17.41
N SER A 426 7.06 3.59 -17.64
CA SER A 426 5.61 3.80 -17.51
C SER A 426 5.19 4.20 -16.09
N PRO A 427 4.21 5.11 -15.93
CA PRO A 427 3.67 5.50 -14.62
C PRO A 427 3.23 4.30 -13.77
N PHE A 428 3.80 4.18 -12.56
CA PHE A 428 3.43 3.12 -11.61
C PHE A 428 2.17 3.49 -10.82
N ILE A 429 1.03 2.91 -11.21
CA ILE A 429 -0.30 3.26 -10.67
C ILE A 429 -0.76 2.36 -9.51
N HIS A 430 0.04 1.36 -9.13
CA HIS A 430 -0.31 0.41 -8.07
C HIS A 430 -0.74 1.08 -6.74
N PRO A 431 -0.04 2.11 -6.21
CA PRO A 431 -0.42 2.72 -4.93
C PRO A 431 -1.79 3.41 -4.98
N ILE A 432 -2.15 3.98 -6.14
CA ILE A 432 -3.45 4.63 -6.36
C ILE A 432 -4.57 3.60 -6.20
N PHE A 433 -4.43 2.43 -6.82
CA PHE A 433 -5.43 1.38 -6.73
C PHE A 433 -5.49 0.71 -5.36
N MET A 434 -4.34 0.51 -4.69
CA MET A 434 -4.33 0.08 -3.29
C MET A 434 -5.15 1.04 -2.40
N ALA A 435 -4.98 2.34 -2.60
CA ALA A 435 -5.74 3.35 -1.88
C ALA A 435 -7.24 3.34 -2.21
N ILE A 436 -7.61 3.20 -3.49
CA ILE A 436 -9.02 3.11 -3.92
C ILE A 436 -9.68 1.86 -3.35
N THR A 437 -9.04 0.69 -3.47
CA THR A 437 -9.56 -0.58 -2.93
C THR A 437 -9.87 -0.44 -1.45
N SER A 438 -8.94 0.19 -0.72
CA SER A 438 -9.09 0.41 0.70
C SER A 438 -10.26 1.34 1.04
N ARG A 439 -10.47 2.41 0.27
CA ARG A 439 -11.59 3.35 0.45
C ARG A 439 -12.93 2.72 0.06
N ASN A 440 -13.00 2.09 -1.12
CA ASN A 440 -14.23 1.56 -1.70
C ASN A 440 -14.75 0.29 -1.01
N ALA A 441 -13.95 -0.38 -0.20
CA ALA A 441 -14.42 -1.50 0.63
C ALA A 441 -15.41 -1.06 1.72
N GLY A 442 -15.31 0.19 2.18
CA GLY A 442 -16.30 0.87 3.04
C GLY A 442 -16.43 0.44 4.49
N THR A 443 -15.80 -0.65 4.94
CA THR A 443 -15.54 -0.90 6.37
C THR A 443 -14.13 -1.41 6.56
N VAL A 444 -13.58 -1.29 7.76
CA VAL A 444 -12.27 -1.87 8.10
C VAL A 444 -12.24 -3.38 7.89
N ARG A 445 -13.37 -4.06 8.14
CA ARG A 445 -13.46 -5.52 8.02
C ARG A 445 -13.39 -5.98 6.57
N THR A 446 -14.11 -5.31 5.67
CA THR A 446 -14.10 -5.59 4.23
C THR A 446 -12.82 -5.07 3.56
N ARG A 447 -12.22 -4.00 4.09
CA ARG A 447 -10.98 -3.39 3.58
C ARG A 447 -9.79 -4.33 3.60
N THR A 448 -9.59 -5.09 4.67
CA THR A 448 -8.49 -6.07 4.78
C THR A 448 -8.57 -7.09 3.65
N VAL A 449 -9.75 -7.71 3.49
CA VAL A 449 -10.01 -8.75 2.48
C VAL A 449 -9.92 -8.18 1.06
N ALA A 450 -10.53 -7.02 0.82
CA ALA A 450 -10.52 -6.41 -0.50
C ALA A 450 -9.11 -6.01 -0.95
N SER A 451 -8.28 -5.52 -0.01
CA SER A 451 -6.89 -5.17 -0.30
C SER A 451 -6.06 -6.39 -0.67
N ALA A 452 -6.25 -7.52 0.04
CA ALA A 452 -5.61 -8.78 -0.33
C ALA A 452 -6.11 -9.31 -1.69
N LEU A 453 -7.41 -9.32 -1.94
CA LEU A 453 -7.95 -9.75 -3.23
C LEU A 453 -7.40 -8.91 -4.40
N TYR A 454 -7.31 -7.59 -4.23
CA TYR A 454 -6.68 -6.73 -5.23
C TYR A 454 -5.20 -7.07 -5.41
N ASN A 455 -4.43 -7.24 -4.33
CA ASN A 455 -3.01 -7.57 -4.46
C ASN A 455 -2.77 -8.96 -5.07
N MET A 456 -3.62 -9.96 -4.77
CA MET A 456 -3.64 -11.24 -5.49
C MET A 456 -3.92 -11.05 -6.99
N THR A 457 -4.87 -10.19 -7.37
CA THR A 457 -5.13 -9.92 -8.80
C THR A 457 -3.93 -9.25 -9.47
N PHE A 458 -3.26 -8.32 -8.77
CA PHE A 458 -2.01 -7.70 -9.25
C PHE A 458 -0.90 -8.75 -9.43
N GLN A 459 -0.72 -9.67 -8.50
CA GLN A 459 0.27 -10.74 -8.63
C GLN A 459 -0.07 -11.73 -9.75
N ALA A 460 -1.35 -12.04 -9.96
CA ALA A 460 -1.79 -12.83 -11.11
C ALA A 460 -1.44 -12.13 -12.44
N SER A 461 -1.56 -10.79 -12.51
CA SER A 461 -1.12 -10.02 -13.68
C SER A 461 0.38 -10.21 -13.95
N THR A 462 1.21 -10.23 -12.90
CA THR A 462 2.66 -10.49 -13.00
C THR A 462 2.94 -11.88 -13.56
N ILE A 463 2.26 -12.92 -13.05
CA ILE A 463 2.39 -14.30 -13.57
C ILE A 463 2.03 -14.37 -15.05
N ILE A 464 0.89 -13.76 -15.44
CA ILE A 464 0.46 -13.74 -16.83
C ILE A 464 1.51 -13.05 -17.70
N SER A 465 1.99 -11.87 -17.27
CA SER A 465 2.97 -11.06 -18.00
C SER A 465 4.29 -11.79 -18.26
N GLN A 466 4.80 -12.54 -17.28
CA GLN A 466 6.03 -13.33 -17.40
C GLN A 466 5.91 -14.47 -18.42
N ASN A 467 4.69 -14.91 -18.73
CA ASN A 467 4.44 -16.00 -19.66
C ASN A 467 4.07 -15.54 -21.09
N VAL A 468 4.00 -14.22 -21.32
CA VAL A 468 3.66 -13.65 -22.64
C VAL A 468 4.84 -13.80 -23.62
N TYR A 469 6.07 -13.51 -23.19
CA TYR A 469 7.25 -13.62 -24.04
C TYR A 469 7.74 -15.07 -24.07
N ARG A 470 7.63 -15.73 -25.23
CA ARG A 470 7.99 -17.15 -25.41
C ARG A 470 9.18 -17.31 -26.34
N GLN A 471 9.93 -18.41 -26.17
CA GLN A 471 11.17 -18.65 -26.93
C GLN A 471 10.98 -18.70 -28.45
N HIS A 472 9.85 -19.23 -28.93
CA HIS A 472 9.56 -19.34 -30.36
C HIS A 472 9.28 -17.98 -31.04
N ASP A 473 9.06 -16.92 -30.26
CA ASP A 473 8.77 -15.58 -30.75
C ASP A 473 10.04 -14.70 -30.78
N LYS A 474 11.21 -15.26 -30.44
CA LYS A 474 12.50 -14.56 -30.52
C LYS A 474 12.87 -14.24 -31.97
N PRO A 475 13.61 -13.13 -32.23
CA PRO A 475 14.04 -12.10 -31.28
C PRO A 475 13.07 -10.90 -31.15
N LEU A 476 12.05 -10.82 -32.00
CA LEU A 476 11.20 -9.63 -32.14
C LEU A 476 9.93 -9.66 -31.27
N TYR A 477 9.52 -10.83 -30.80
CA TYR A 477 8.36 -11.02 -29.92
C TYR A 477 7.05 -10.43 -30.49
N ARG A 478 6.83 -10.54 -31.80
CA ARG A 478 5.70 -9.87 -32.48
C ARG A 478 4.34 -10.41 -32.04
N ARG A 479 4.22 -11.72 -31.82
CA ARG A 479 2.97 -12.29 -31.31
C ARG A 479 2.66 -11.75 -29.93
N ALA A 480 3.68 -11.67 -29.07
CA ALA A 480 3.54 -11.08 -27.76
C ALA A 480 3.14 -9.60 -27.82
N ASN A 481 3.81 -8.77 -28.64
CA ASN A 481 3.49 -7.35 -28.77
C ASN A 481 2.03 -7.12 -29.19
N LYS A 482 1.49 -7.92 -30.12
CA LYS A 482 0.06 -7.89 -30.51
C LYS A 482 -0.87 -8.19 -29.33
N ILE A 483 -0.54 -9.18 -28.52
CA ILE A 483 -1.31 -9.52 -27.31
C ILE A 483 -1.26 -8.35 -26.32
N LEU A 484 -0.10 -7.74 -26.10
CA LEU A 484 0.06 -6.60 -25.19
C LEU A 484 -0.75 -5.37 -25.67
N ILE A 485 -0.79 -5.10 -26.99
CA ILE A 485 -1.62 -4.04 -27.56
C ILE A 485 -3.12 -4.31 -27.30
N ALA A 486 -3.58 -5.54 -27.54
CA ALA A 486 -4.98 -5.91 -27.28
C ALA A 486 -5.37 -5.73 -25.80
N ILE A 487 -4.47 -6.14 -24.89
CA ILE A 487 -4.66 -5.95 -23.44
C ILE A 487 -4.66 -4.45 -23.08
N CYS A 488 -3.81 -3.64 -23.71
CA CYS A 488 -3.77 -2.19 -23.46
C CYS A 488 -5.09 -1.50 -23.89
N VAL A 489 -5.65 -1.88 -25.05
CA VAL A 489 -6.96 -1.40 -25.51
C VAL A 489 -8.08 -1.85 -24.56
N TYR A 490 -8.06 -3.11 -24.13
CA TYR A 490 -9.00 -3.63 -23.13
C TYR A 490 -8.92 -2.82 -21.83
N ASN A 491 -7.71 -2.52 -21.34
CA ASN A 491 -7.50 -1.72 -20.15
C ASN A 491 -8.10 -0.32 -20.33
N LEU A 492 -7.84 0.37 -21.45
CA LEU A 492 -8.42 1.70 -21.72
C LEU A 492 -9.94 1.71 -21.59
N LEU A 493 -10.61 0.73 -22.19
CA LEU A 493 -12.08 0.58 -22.09
C LEU A 493 -12.52 0.30 -20.66
N LEU A 494 -11.77 -0.55 -19.94
CA LEU A 494 -12.06 -0.91 -18.56
C LEU A 494 -11.92 0.27 -17.59
N PHE A 495 -10.87 1.10 -17.74
CA PHE A 495 -10.67 2.31 -16.92
C PHE A 495 -11.82 3.30 -17.09
N VAL A 496 -12.24 3.55 -18.34
CA VAL A 496 -13.37 4.44 -18.65
C VAL A 496 -14.69 3.85 -18.13
N GLY A 497 -14.90 2.55 -18.35
CA GLY A 497 -16.07 1.81 -17.88
C GLY A 497 -16.21 1.83 -16.35
N ALA A 498 -15.13 1.55 -15.62
CA ALA A 498 -15.10 1.57 -14.16
C ALA A 498 -15.40 2.96 -13.60
N LYS A 499 -14.80 4.02 -14.17
CA LYS A 499 -15.12 5.39 -13.77
C LYS A 499 -16.59 5.72 -13.99
N ARG A 500 -17.12 5.42 -15.18
CA ARG A 500 -18.54 5.66 -15.51
C ARG A 500 -19.46 4.91 -14.56
N TYR A 501 -19.14 3.67 -14.23
CA TYR A 501 -19.89 2.86 -13.29
C TYR A 501 -19.99 3.52 -11.91
N TYR A 502 -18.86 3.91 -11.30
CA TYR A 502 -18.87 4.54 -9.97
C TYR A 502 -19.57 5.90 -9.97
N VAL A 503 -19.40 6.72 -11.03
CA VAL A 503 -20.11 8.00 -11.16
C VAL A 503 -21.63 7.80 -11.21
N VAL A 504 -22.10 6.81 -11.97
CA VAL A 504 -23.54 6.51 -12.10
C VAL A 504 -24.11 6.00 -10.78
N VAL A 505 -23.40 5.10 -10.10
CA VAL A 505 -23.82 4.58 -8.79
C VAL A 505 -23.89 5.69 -7.75
N ASN A 506 -22.86 6.54 -7.65
CA ASN A 506 -22.85 7.67 -6.72
C ASN A 506 -23.98 8.66 -7.01
N ARG A 507 -24.21 9.03 -8.28
CA ARG A 507 -25.32 9.92 -8.66
C ARG A 507 -26.68 9.32 -8.32
N ARG A 508 -26.86 8.01 -8.50
CA ARG A 508 -28.12 7.32 -8.16
C ARG A 508 -28.35 7.34 -6.65
N ARG A 509 -27.31 7.07 -5.86
CA ARG A 509 -27.39 7.08 -4.38
C ARG A 509 -27.62 8.49 -3.84
N ALA A 510 -26.88 9.49 -4.35
CA ALA A 510 -27.06 10.88 -3.96
C ALA A 510 -28.50 11.36 -4.18
N ARG A 511 -29.11 11.05 -5.33
CA ARG A 511 -30.54 11.39 -5.57
C ARG A 511 -31.50 10.81 -4.53
N VAL A 512 -31.24 9.58 -4.08
CA VAL A 512 -32.07 8.91 -3.07
C VAL A 512 -31.81 9.51 -1.69
N TRP A 513 -30.55 9.68 -1.32
CA TRP A 513 -30.14 10.21 -0.02
C TRP A 513 -30.53 11.69 0.15
N ASP A 514 -30.31 12.53 -0.85
CA ASP A 514 -30.64 13.96 -0.82
C ASP A 514 -32.15 14.19 -0.90
N GLY A 515 -32.91 13.22 -1.39
CA GLY A 515 -34.37 13.22 -1.37
C GLY A 515 -34.99 12.85 -0.01
N MET A 516 -34.20 12.31 0.94
CA MET A 516 -34.69 11.92 2.26
C MET A 516 -34.70 13.10 3.25
N THR A 517 -35.72 13.16 4.09
CA THR A 517 -35.78 14.09 5.23
C THR A 517 -34.76 13.71 6.31
N LYS A 518 -34.49 14.62 7.26
CA LYS A 518 -33.52 14.37 8.33
C LYS A 518 -33.91 13.17 9.22
N GLU A 519 -35.20 13.05 9.50
CA GLU A 519 -35.79 11.95 10.29
C GLU A 519 -35.71 10.62 9.55
N GLU A 520 -35.93 10.61 8.23
CA GLU A 520 -35.77 9.42 7.39
C GLU A 520 -34.31 8.96 7.31
N LYS A 521 -33.36 9.90 7.24
CA LYS A 521 -31.92 9.59 7.27
C LYS A 521 -31.52 8.93 8.59
N GLU A 522 -31.99 9.48 9.71
CA GLU A 522 -31.70 8.96 11.04
C GLU A 522 -32.36 7.59 11.26
N THR A 523 -33.61 7.42 10.77
CA THR A 523 -34.30 6.13 10.77
C THR A 523 -33.54 5.10 9.92
N TYR A 524 -33.13 5.45 8.70
CA TYR A 524 -32.34 4.56 7.84
C TYR A 524 -31.05 4.12 8.53
N LEU A 525 -30.31 5.05 9.15
CA LEU A 525 -29.08 4.72 9.86
C LEU A 525 -29.30 3.80 11.07
N GLN A 526 -30.47 3.87 11.71
CA GLN A 526 -30.85 3.00 12.83
C GLN A 526 -31.37 1.63 12.40
N THR A 527 -32.10 1.54 11.28
CA THR A 527 -32.81 0.32 10.87
C THR A 527 -32.17 -0.43 9.70
N THR A 528 -31.17 0.16 9.03
CA THR A 528 -30.61 -0.45 7.81
C THR A 528 -29.84 -1.74 8.11
N THR A 529 -30.05 -2.74 7.25
CA THR A 529 -29.25 -3.97 7.22
C THR A 529 -28.02 -3.84 6.31
N ASP A 530 -27.91 -2.74 5.56
CA ASP A 530 -26.79 -2.47 4.66
C ASP A 530 -25.49 -2.20 5.44
N ARG A 531 -24.40 -2.85 5.01
CA ARG A 531 -23.08 -2.72 5.63
C ARG A 531 -22.05 -2.21 4.63
N GLY A 532 -21.15 -1.36 5.11
CA GLY A 532 -20.02 -0.85 4.33
C GLY A 532 -20.44 -0.10 3.08
N ASN A 533 -19.88 -0.52 1.94
CA ASN A 533 -20.08 0.14 0.66
C ASN A 533 -21.45 -0.08 0.01
N ARG A 534 -22.33 -0.86 0.64
CA ARG A 534 -23.73 -1.06 0.22
C ARG A 534 -24.67 0.02 0.75
N ARG A 535 -24.24 0.77 1.76
CA ARG A 535 -25.06 1.82 2.38
C ARG A 535 -25.34 2.98 1.42
N LEU A 536 -26.48 3.64 1.60
CA LEU A 536 -26.92 4.74 0.76
C LEU A 536 -26.05 5.99 0.90
N GLU A 537 -25.57 6.28 2.11
CA GLU A 537 -24.69 7.43 2.39
C GLU A 537 -23.25 7.22 1.89
N PHE A 538 -22.91 6.01 1.45
CA PHE A 538 -21.57 5.66 1.01
C PHE A 538 -21.29 6.14 -0.41
N GLN A 539 -20.19 6.91 -0.58
CA GLN A 539 -19.73 7.39 -1.88
C GLN A 539 -18.44 6.67 -2.33
N PHE A 540 -18.47 6.09 -3.54
CA PHE A 540 -17.30 5.45 -4.13
C PHE A 540 -16.27 6.48 -4.63
N ALA A 541 -15.01 6.26 -4.29
CA ALA A 541 -13.88 6.95 -4.91
C ALA A 541 -13.73 6.48 -6.37
N HIS A 542 -13.58 7.44 -7.29
CA HIS A 542 -13.50 7.22 -8.74
C HIS A 542 -12.52 8.17 -9.45
#